data_AF-A0A9D9K629-F1
#
_entry.id   AF-A0A9D9K629-F1
#
_cell.length_a   1.000
_cell.length_b   1.000
_cell.length_c   1.000
_cell.angle_alpha   90.00
_cell.angle_beta   90.00
_cell.angle_gamma   90.00
#
_symmetry.space_group_name_H-M   'P 1'
#
loop_
_entity.id
_entity.type
_entity.pdbx_description
1 polymer ?
#
loop_
_entity_poly.entity_id
_entity_poly.type
_entity_poly.pdbx_seq_one_letter_code
_entity_poly.pdbx_strand_id
1 'polypeptide(L)' 'MVTIEQVLEYLERRIAEHHLAGDRLALKRDQDVAGFLMAAVRDLGDKHLALRFQVLAACAADMREQLEKNAE' A
#
# COMPACT_ATOMS: atom_id res chain seq x y z
N MET A 1 -1.62 21.32 6.41
CA MET A 1 -2.71 20.40 6.01
C MET A 1 -2.08 19.35 5.12
N VAL A 2 -2.27 18.06 5.42
CA VAL A 2 -1.75 16.98 4.59
C VAL A 2 -2.75 16.72 3.46
N THR A 3 -2.27 16.61 2.22
CA THR A 3 -3.11 16.30 1.06
C THR A 3 -3.16 14.79 0.82
N ILE A 4 -4.18 14.34 0.11
CA ILE A 4 -4.28 12.94 -0.30
C ILE A 4 -3.11 12.51 -1.19
N GLU A 5 -2.65 13.40 -2.08
CA GLU A 5 -1.45 13.14 -2.91
C GLU A 5 -0.22 12.88 -2.04
N GLN A 6 -0.02 13.67 -1.00
CA GLN A 6 1.08 13.46 -0.05
C GLN A 6 0.95 12.13 0.70
N VAL A 7 -0.27 11.66 0.97
CA VAL A 7 -0.50 10.34 1.58
C VAL A 7 -0.14 9.21 0.61
N LEU A 8 -0.53 9.34 -0.66
CA LEU A 8 -0.21 8.35 -1.69
C LEU A 8 1.31 8.24 -1.91
N GLU A 9 1.98 9.37 -2.12
CA GLU A 9 3.44 9.43 -2.28
C GLU A 9 4.17 8.86 -1.06
N TYR A 10 3.68 9.19 0.14
CA TYR A 10 4.25 8.65 1.37
C TYR A 10 4.10 7.13 1.46
N LEU A 11 2.92 6.59 1.14
CA LEU A 11 2.64 5.17 1.23
C LEU A 11 3.43 4.38 0.18
N GLU A 12 3.57 4.90 -1.04
CA GLU A 12 4.41 4.33 -2.09
C GLU A 12 5.87 4.22 -1.63
N ARG A 13 6.45 5.32 -1.12
CA ARG A 13 7.83 5.32 -0.62
C ARG A 13 8.00 4.33 0.53
N ARG A 14 7.05 4.30 1.47
CA ARG A 14 7.10 3.43 2.64
C ARG A 14 7.07 1.95 2.27
N ILE A 15 6.25 1.56 1.29
CA ILE A 15 6.21 0.19 0.75
C ILE A 15 7.58 -0.20 0.19
N ALA A 16 8.19 0.69 -0.63
CA ALA A 16 9.51 0.44 -1.19
C ALA A 16 10.59 0.28 -0.10
N GLU A 17 10.57 1.14 0.93
CA GLU A 17 11.50 1.07 2.06
C GLU A 17 11.38 -0.27 2.82
N HIS A 18 10.16 -0.72 3.13
CA HIS A 18 9.95 -1.99 3.83
C HIS A 18 10.32 -3.20 2.98
N HIS A 19 10.09 -3.16 1.66
CA HIS A 19 10.56 -4.22 0.76
C HIS A 19 12.08 -4.32 0.75
N LEU A 20 12.79 -3.19 0.64
CA LEU A 20 14.26 -3.17 0.71
C LEU A 20 14.79 -3.65 2.06
N ALA A 21 14.05 -3.40 3.14
CA ALA A 21 14.37 -3.89 4.47
C ALA A 21 14.05 -5.40 4.67
N GLY A 22 13.37 -6.05 3.72
CA GLY A 22 12.92 -7.42 3.86
C GLY A 22 11.80 -7.60 4.90
N ASP A 23 11.12 -6.52 5.31
CA ASP A 23 10.13 -6.56 6.38
C ASP A 23 8.74 -6.95 5.87
N ARG A 24 8.49 -8.26 5.81
CA ARG A 24 7.21 -8.84 5.39
C ARG A 24 6.01 -8.39 6.23
N LEU A 25 6.20 -8.18 7.53
CA LEU A 25 5.11 -7.79 8.42
C LEU A 25 4.73 -6.32 8.18
N ALA A 26 5.73 -5.47 7.95
CA ALA A 26 5.50 -4.09 7.58
C ALA A 26 4.78 -3.96 6.23
N LEU A 27 5.16 -4.75 5.22
CA LEU A 27 4.44 -4.79 3.94
C LEU A 27 2.98 -5.25 4.09
N LYS A 28 2.70 -6.23 4.95
CA LYS A 28 1.30 -6.61 5.29
C LYS A 28 0.54 -5.43 5.87
N ARG A 29 1.14 -4.66 6.79
CA ARG A 29 0.49 -3.48 7.38
C ARG A 29 0.25 -2.39 6.35
N ASP A 30 1.18 -2.16 5.42
CA ASP A 30 0.98 -1.18 4.35
C ASP A 30 -0.15 -1.59 3.41
N GLN A 31 -0.26 -2.89 3.07
CA GLN A 31 -1.39 -3.44 2.33
C GLN A 31 -2.71 -3.15 3.05
N ASP A 32 -2.79 -3.43 4.36
CA ASP A 32 -3.99 -3.22 5.17
C ASP A 32 -4.39 -1.73 5.24
N VAL A 33 -3.41 -0.84 5.40
CA VAL A 33 -3.64 0.63 5.41
C VAL A 33 -4.13 1.13 4.05
N ALA A 34 -3.50 0.70 2.96
CA ALA A 34 -3.94 1.02 1.61
C ALA A 34 -5.37 0.53 1.35
N GLY A 35 -5.68 -0.70 1.78
CA GLY A 35 -7.03 -1.28 1.68
C GLY A 35 -8.08 -0.51 2.48
N PHE A 36 -7.75 -0.07 3.70
CA PHE A 36 -8.62 0.78 4.52
C PHE A 36 -8.93 2.11 3.82
N LEU A 37 -7.90 2.80 3.32
CA LEU A 37 -8.07 4.08 2.63
C LEU A 37 -8.85 3.92 1.32
N MET A 38 -8.60 2.85 0.56
CA MET A 38 -9.38 2.49 -0.63
C MET A 38 -10.87 2.37 -0.31
N ALA A 39 -11.24 1.68 0.77
CA ALA A 39 -12.63 1.53 1.18
C ALA A 39 -13.26 2.89 1.54
N ALA A 40 -12.55 3.69 2.34
CA ALA A 40 -13.03 5.01 2.76
C ALA A 40 -13.33 5.94 1.57
N VAL A 41 -12.42 6.04 0.60
CA VAL A 41 -12.63 6.91 -0.56
C VAL A 41 -13.67 6.36 -1.54
N ARG A 42 -13.83 5.03 -1.60
CA ARG A 42 -14.88 4.38 -2.38
C ARG A 42 -16.27 4.69 -1.81
N ASP A 43 -16.41 4.67 -0.49
CA ASP A 43 -17.68 5.01 0.18
C ASP A 43 -18.07 6.49 -0.01
N LEU A 44 -17.07 7.35 -0.23
CA LEU A 44 -17.28 8.76 -0.61
C LEU A 44 -17.58 8.95 -2.12
N GLY A 45 -17.56 7.87 -2.92
CA GLY A 45 -17.85 7.91 -4.35
C GLY A 45 -16.65 8.22 -5.25
N ASP A 46 -15.46 8.45 -4.69
CA ASP A 46 -14.25 8.72 -5.48
C ASP A 46 -13.59 7.41 -5.96
N LYS A 47 -14.12 6.91 -7.07
CA LYS A 47 -13.63 5.67 -7.70
C LYS A 47 -12.19 5.78 -8.20
N HIS A 48 -11.79 6.96 -8.66
CA HIS A 48 -10.44 7.17 -9.20
C HIS A 48 -9.42 7.09 -8.06
N LEU A 49 -9.68 7.76 -6.95
CA LEU A 49 -8.82 7.69 -5.79
C LEU A 49 -8.81 6.30 -5.14
N ALA A 50 -9.97 5.62 -5.12
CA ALA A 50 -10.04 4.23 -4.65
C ALA A 50 -9.10 3.31 -5.44
N LEU A 51 -9.07 3.46 -6.76
CA LEU A 51 -8.19 2.67 -7.62
C LEU A 51 -6.71 2.92 -7.29
N ARG A 52 -6.33 4.16 -6.98
CA ARG A 52 -4.93 4.49 -6.64
C ARG A 52 -4.49 3.80 -5.35
N PHE A 53 -5.33 3.81 -4.32
CA PHE A 53 -5.06 3.04 -3.10
C PHE A 53 -5.10 1.53 -3.33
N GLN A 54 -5.96 1.03 -4.21
CA GLN A 54 -6.00 -0.38 -4.59
C GLN A 54 -4.67 -0.82 -5.22
N VAL A 55 -4.07 0.00 -6.09
CA VAL A 55 -2.77 -0.28 -6.71
C VAL A 55 -1.68 -0.38 -5.63
N LEU A 56 -1.66 0.52 -4.66
CA LEU A 56 -0.68 0.46 -3.55
C LEU A 56 -0.88 -0.78 -2.67
N ALA A 57 -2.13 -1.17 -2.39
CA ALA A 57 -2.42 -2.39 -1.64
C ALA A 57 -1.93 -3.64 -2.39
N ALA A 58 -2.15 -3.71 -3.70
CA ALA A 58 -1.66 -4.80 -4.55
C ALA A 58 -0.12 -4.82 -4.60
N CYS A 59 0.51 -3.66 -4.78
CA CYS A 59 1.97 -3.54 -4.79
C CYS A 59 2.61 -4.07 -3.49
N ALA A 60 2.06 -3.69 -2.33
CA ALA A 60 2.54 -4.19 -1.04
C ALA A 60 2.36 -5.72 -0.90
N ALA A 61 1.25 -6.27 -1.42
CA ALA A 61 1.00 -7.70 -1.42
C ALA A 61 2.00 -8.46 -2.31
N ASP A 62 2.23 -7.98 -3.53
CA ASP A 62 3.16 -8.58 -4.50
C ASP A 62 4.59 -8.57 -3.96
N MET A 63 5.04 -7.45 -3.40
CA MET A 63 6.37 -7.34 -2.78
C MET A 63 6.53 -8.28 -1.58
N ARG A 64 5.48 -8.45 -0.76
CA ARG A 64 5.52 -9.40 0.36
C ARG A 64 5.65 -10.83 -0.16
N GLU A 65 4.90 -11.18 -1.20
CA GLU A 65 4.96 -12.51 -1.82
C GLU A 65 6.35 -12.80 -2.44
N GLN A 66 7.00 -11.79 -3.02
CA GLN A 66 8.38 -11.92 -3.51
C GLN A 66 9.36 -12.24 -2.37
N LEU A 67 9.24 -11.56 -1.23
CA LEU A 67 10.05 -11.86 -0.05
C LEU A 67 9.74 -13.23 0.55
N GLU A 68 8.50 -13.71 0.43
CA GLU A 68 8.10 -15.07 0.81
C GLU A 68 8.84 -16.12 -0.02
N LYS A 69 8.80 -15.97 -1.35
CA LYS A 69 9.45 -16.90 -2.29
C LYS A 69 10.97 -16.92 -2.17
N ASN A 70 11.58 -15.78 -1.82
CA ASN A 70 13.05 -15.69 -1.67
C ASN A 70 13.56 -16.31 -0.35
N ALA A 71 12.67 -16.62 0.60
CA ALA A 71 13.02 -17.22 1.89
C ALA A 71 12.87 -18.76 1.90
N GLU A 72 12.33 -19.34 0.84
CA GLU A 72 12.22 -20.79 0.59
C GLU A 72 13.45 -21.32 -0.16
#